data_AF-A0A367IK51-F1
#
_entry.id   AF-A0A367IK51-F1
#
_cell.length_a   1.000
_cell.length_b   1.000
_cell.length_c   1.000
_cell.angle_alpha   90.00
_cell.angle_beta   90.00
_cell.angle_gamma   90.00
#
_symmetry.space_group_name_H-M   'P 1'
#
loop_
_entity.id
_entity.type
_entity.pdbx_description
1 polymer ?
#
loop_
_entity_poly.entity_id
_entity_poly.type
_entity_poly.pdbx_seq_one_letter_code
_entity_poly.pdbx_strand_id
1 'polypeptide(L)'
;SDVLYCPMKTVKSNKLPPLLVEVQCTANMAFFRRLMEYSLSINKHYHALPVVLAICIHNTTSDLMELSTPSRTLPFLVELPCVGWAKSCYLMNGGSIAKHLQEIPLDLFVAVGYFLIEQKPSLADMIHRDDKTIIMLYELAKKVFGDQIQVEQGAANC
;
A
#
# COMPACT_ATOMS: atom_id res chain seq x y z
N SER A 1 -4.05 -1.85 8.33
CA SER A 1 -2.78 -1.50 9.00
C SER A 1 -2.26 -0.24 8.34
N ASP A 2 -1.94 0.78 9.11
CA ASP A 2 -1.45 2.08 8.64
C ASP A 2 0.02 2.27 9.01
N VAL A 3 0.80 2.83 8.08
CA VAL A 3 2.21 3.15 8.27
C VAL A 3 2.44 4.58 7.80
N LEU A 4 2.93 5.42 8.70
CA LEU A 4 3.35 6.78 8.40
C LEU A 4 4.86 6.84 8.24
N TYR A 5 5.32 7.19 7.04
CA TYR A 5 6.73 7.48 6.79
C TYR A 5 6.96 9.00 6.78
N CYS A 6 7.71 9.48 7.77
CA CYS A 6 8.13 10.87 7.87
C CYS A 6 9.62 10.99 7.46
N PRO A 7 9.95 11.74 6.40
CA PRO A 7 11.35 11.94 6.03
C PRO A 7 12.10 12.67 7.15
N MET A 8 13.22 12.09 7.59
CA MET A 8 14.06 12.70 8.63
C MET A 8 14.56 14.08 8.18
N LYS A 9 14.50 15.06 9.08
CA LYS A 9 15.08 16.40 8.89
C LYS A 9 16.61 16.30 8.86
N THR A 10 17.19 15.89 7.74
CA THR A 10 18.62 16.07 7.49
C THR A 10 18.84 17.43 6.81
N VAL A 11 19.92 18.10 7.19
CA VAL A 11 20.23 19.53 6.95
C VAL A 11 20.27 19.94 5.46
N LYS A 12 20.11 19.00 4.51
CA LYS A 12 20.26 19.24 3.06
C LYS A 12 19.13 18.71 2.17
N SER A 13 17.99 18.27 2.72
CA SER A 13 16.85 17.84 1.89
C SER A 13 15.70 18.82 1.99
N ASN A 14 15.35 19.46 0.86
CA ASN A 14 14.07 20.16 0.73
C ASN A 14 12.95 19.18 1.10
N LYS A 15 12.22 19.51 2.17
CA LYS A 15 11.26 18.65 2.90
C LYS A 15 10.34 17.86 1.95
N LEU A 16 10.65 16.59 1.73
CA LEU A 16 9.70 15.66 1.12
C LEU A 16 8.43 15.60 1.98
N PRO A 17 7.23 15.48 1.38
CA PRO A 17 6.01 15.34 2.15
C PRO A 17 6.03 14.04 2.98
N PRO A 18 5.32 13.99 4.11
CA PRO A 18 5.02 12.72 4.77
C PRO A 18 4.32 11.77 3.80
N LEU A 19 4.58 10.48 3.89
CA LEU A 19 3.92 9.44 3.11
C LEU A 19 3.07 8.59 4.05
N LEU A 20 1.76 8.61 3.87
CA LEU A 20 0.82 7.72 4.56
C LEU A 20 0.54 6.52 3.67
N VAL A 21 0.89 5.32 4.13
CA VAL A 21 0.57 4.07 3.44
C VAL A 21 -0.45 3.32 4.28
N GLU A 22 -1.57 2.92 3.68
CA GLU A 22 -2.60 2.14 4.37
C GLU A 22 -3.02 0.93 3.55
N VAL A 23 -2.89 -0.26 4.15
CA VAL A 23 -3.37 -1.51 3.57
C VAL A 23 -4.69 -1.87 4.23
N GLN A 24 -5.74 -2.00 3.42
CA GLN A 24 -7.12 -2.19 3.87
C GLN A 24 -7.80 -3.32 3.10
N CYS A 25 -8.57 -4.16 3.81
CA CYS A 25 -9.32 -5.25 3.19
C CYS A 25 -10.38 -4.73 2.22
N THR A 26 -11.29 -3.89 2.73
CA THR A 26 -12.34 -3.25 1.93
C THR A 26 -12.18 -1.74 1.95
N ALA A 27 -12.02 -1.14 0.77
CA ALA A 27 -12.01 0.31 0.60
C ALA A 27 -13.42 0.81 0.31
N ASN A 28 -13.99 1.57 1.24
CA ASN A 28 -15.33 2.17 1.15
C ASN A 28 -15.31 3.63 1.61
N MET A 29 -16.47 4.30 1.60
CA MET A 29 -16.56 5.70 2.01
C MET A 29 -16.22 5.94 3.50
N ALA A 30 -16.38 4.93 4.37
CA ALA A 30 -15.92 5.04 5.76
C ALA A 30 -14.39 5.03 5.84
N PHE A 31 -13.74 4.13 5.09
CA PHE A 31 -12.29 4.11 4.93
C PHE A 31 -11.75 5.42 4.36
N PHE A 32 -12.40 5.97 3.32
CA PHE A 32 -12.01 7.24 2.73
C PHE A 32 -12.04 8.40 3.74
N ARG A 33 -13.07 8.48 4.59
CA ARG A 33 -13.12 9.47 5.67
C ARG A 33 -11.98 9.32 6.67
N ARG A 34 -11.59 8.08 7.02
CA ARG A 34 -10.42 7.84 7.88
C ARG A 34 -9.12 8.34 7.26
N LEU A 35 -8.92 8.16 5.96
CA LEU A 35 -7.74 8.71 5.27
C LEU A 35 -7.68 10.24 5.41
N MET A 36 -8.84 10.92 5.33
CA MET A 36 -8.92 12.36 5.56
C MET A 36 -8.51 12.71 7.00
N GLU A 37 -9.08 12.01 7.99
CA GLU A 37 -8.78 12.22 9.42
C GLU A 37 -7.29 12.02 9.73
N TYR A 38 -6.68 10.96 9.20
CA TYR A 38 -5.25 10.70 9.35
C TYR A 38 -4.42 11.79 8.70
N SER A 39 -4.78 12.23 7.50
CA SER A 39 -4.02 13.26 6.80
C SER A 39 -4.09 14.62 7.50
N LEU A 40 -5.26 14.97 8.05
CA LEU A 40 -5.42 16.16 8.88
C LEU A 40 -4.63 16.06 10.19
N SER A 41 -4.59 14.88 10.81
CA SER A 41 -3.76 14.63 11.99
C SER A 41 -2.26 14.78 11.68
N ILE A 42 -1.79 14.24 10.55
CA ILE A 42 -0.41 14.41 10.07
C ILE A 42 -0.10 15.89 9.87
N ASN A 43 -0.99 16.64 9.22
CA ASN A 43 -0.80 18.07 9.02
C ASN A 43 -0.70 18.83 10.35
N LYS A 44 -1.52 18.46 11.35
CA LYS A 44 -1.48 19.07 12.68
C LYS A 44 -0.13 18.84 13.39
N HIS A 45 0.46 17.65 13.26
CA HIS A 45 1.70 17.28 13.95
C HIS A 45 2.97 17.70 13.20
N TYR A 46 2.96 17.63 11.86
CA TYR A 46 4.15 17.82 11.03
C TYR A 46 4.12 19.11 10.20
N HIS A 47 3.01 19.85 10.23
CA HIS A 47 2.79 21.07 9.44
C HIS A 47 3.01 20.84 7.93
N ALA A 48 2.65 19.65 7.45
CA ALA A 48 2.78 19.25 6.07
C ALA A 48 1.65 18.29 5.67
N LEU A 49 1.05 18.53 4.50
CA LEU A 49 0.10 17.60 3.90
C LEU A 49 0.83 16.36 3.37
N PRO A 50 0.30 15.14 3.62
CA PRO A 50 0.91 13.91 3.17
C PRO A 50 0.63 13.62 1.70
N VAL A 51 1.42 12.72 1.12
CA VAL A 51 1.00 11.88 -0.01
C VAL A 51 0.40 10.61 0.59
N VAL A 52 -0.78 10.20 0.12
CA VAL A 52 -1.49 9.02 0.62
C VAL A 52 -1.44 7.92 -0.44
N LEU A 53 -1.06 6.70 -0.04
CA LEU A 53 -1.12 5.48 -0.83
C LEU A 53 -1.96 4.44 -0.10
N ALA A 54 -3.18 4.22 -0.59
CA ALA A 54 -4.05 3.17 -0.13
C ALA A 54 -3.87 1.91 -0.99
N ILE A 55 -3.71 0.75 -0.37
CA ILE A 55 -3.68 -0.56 -1.05
C ILE A 55 -4.89 -1.36 -0.57
N CYS A 56 -5.82 -1.62 -1.48
CA CYS A 56 -7.03 -2.39 -1.22
C CYS A 56 -6.85 -3.83 -1.69
N ILE A 57 -6.84 -4.76 -0.74
CA ILE A 57 -6.48 -6.17 -0.98
C ILE A 57 -7.67 -7.05 -1.37
N HIS A 58 -8.92 -6.62 -1.10
CA HIS A 58 -10.09 -7.43 -1.44
C HIS A 58 -11.08 -6.70 -2.35
N ASN A 59 -11.81 -5.71 -1.83
CA ASN A 59 -12.87 -5.06 -2.60
C ASN A 59 -12.91 -3.55 -2.41
N THR A 60 -13.17 -2.82 -3.50
CA THR A 60 -13.47 -1.39 -3.46
C THR A 60 -14.93 -1.17 -3.83
N THR A 61 -15.66 -0.39 -3.04
CA THR A 61 -17.08 -0.10 -3.31
C THR A 61 -17.24 0.80 -4.53
N SER A 62 -18.36 0.66 -5.24
CA SER A 62 -18.61 1.39 -6.49
C SER A 62 -18.65 2.91 -6.28
N ASP A 63 -19.27 3.36 -5.19
CA ASP A 63 -19.34 4.77 -4.81
C ASP A 63 -17.96 5.41 -4.64
N LEU A 64 -17.00 4.68 -4.05
CA LEU A 64 -15.61 5.15 -3.92
C LEU A 64 -14.88 5.14 -5.27
N MET A 65 -15.11 4.11 -6.10
CA MET A 65 -14.52 4.03 -7.44
C MET A 65 -15.05 5.11 -8.39
N GLU A 66 -16.32 5.49 -8.29
CA GLU A 66 -16.94 6.56 -9.07
C GLU A 66 -16.31 7.94 -8.79
N LEU A 67 -15.76 8.14 -7.59
CA LEU A 67 -15.01 9.35 -7.25
C LEU A 67 -13.57 9.35 -7.82
N SER A 68 -13.07 8.17 -8.19
CA SER A 68 -11.68 8.02 -8.60
C SER A 68 -11.47 8.37 -10.07
N THR A 69 -10.26 8.81 -10.40
CA THR A 69 -9.83 9.01 -11.78
C THR A 69 -8.52 8.25 -12.03
N PRO A 70 -8.24 7.77 -13.26
CA PRO A 70 -6.95 7.16 -13.55
C PRO A 70 -5.81 8.14 -13.25
N SER A 71 -4.74 7.67 -12.58
CA SER A 71 -3.60 8.53 -12.32
C SER A 71 -2.86 8.86 -13.62
N ARG A 72 -2.41 10.11 -13.74
CA ARG A 72 -1.62 10.57 -14.89
C ARG A 72 -0.14 10.23 -14.78
N THR A 73 0.35 10.04 -13.55
CA THR A 73 1.77 9.84 -13.26
C THR A 73 2.10 8.37 -13.00
N LEU A 74 1.18 7.62 -12.40
CA LEU A 74 1.38 6.22 -12.01
C LEU A 74 0.26 5.37 -12.58
N PRO A 75 0.43 4.77 -13.78
CA PRO A 75 -0.68 4.20 -14.56
C PRO A 75 -1.35 2.98 -13.91
N PHE A 76 -0.73 2.40 -12.88
CA PHE A 76 -1.25 1.30 -12.07
C PHE A 76 -2.01 1.76 -10.81
N LEU A 77 -2.25 3.06 -10.66
CA LEU A 77 -3.01 3.67 -9.56
C LEU A 77 -4.22 4.45 -10.07
N VAL A 78 -5.21 4.60 -9.21
CA VAL A 78 -6.27 5.60 -9.37
C VAL A 78 -6.11 6.71 -8.33
N GLU A 79 -6.50 7.92 -8.68
CA GLU A 79 -6.44 9.11 -7.84
C GLU A 79 -7.83 9.40 -7.24
N LEU A 80 -7.87 9.61 -5.94
CA LEU A 80 -9.03 10.06 -5.19
C LEU A 80 -8.98 11.57 -4.95
N PRO A 81 -10.14 12.25 -4.89
CA PRO A 81 -10.21 13.69 -4.65
C PRO A 81 -9.66 14.01 -3.27
N CYS A 82 -8.63 14.86 -3.18
CA CYS A 82 -7.94 15.13 -1.92
C CYS A 82 -7.64 16.60 -1.60
N VAL A 83 -8.27 17.51 -2.34
CA VAL A 83 -8.09 18.95 -2.17
C VAL A 83 -8.39 19.35 -0.73
N GLY A 84 -7.43 20.02 -0.08
CA GLY A 84 -7.57 20.57 1.27
C GLY A 84 -7.13 19.65 2.40
N TRP A 85 -6.82 18.38 2.14
CA TRP A 85 -6.43 17.44 3.20
C TRP A 85 -5.25 16.52 2.87
N ALA A 86 -4.84 16.38 1.60
CA ALA A 86 -3.58 15.75 1.21
C ALA A 86 -2.97 16.42 -0.02
N LYS A 87 -1.71 16.12 -0.34
CA LYS A 87 -1.07 16.53 -1.60
C LYS A 87 -1.53 15.68 -2.78
N SER A 88 -1.66 14.39 -2.55
CA SER A 88 -2.17 13.40 -3.51
C SER A 88 -2.73 12.23 -2.72
N CYS A 89 -3.77 11.58 -3.24
CA CYS A 89 -4.37 10.40 -2.65
C CYS A 89 -4.53 9.34 -3.73
N TYR A 90 -3.73 8.29 -3.63
CA TYR A 90 -3.72 7.18 -4.57
C TYR A 90 -4.38 5.96 -3.95
N LEU A 91 -5.11 5.21 -4.77
CA LEU A 91 -5.65 3.91 -4.44
C LEU A 91 -5.13 2.89 -5.45
N MET A 92 -4.60 1.79 -4.92
CA MET A 92 -4.20 0.61 -5.65
C MET A 92 -5.16 -0.53 -5.28
N ASN A 93 -5.73 -1.19 -6.28
CA ASN A 93 -6.58 -2.37 -6.11
C ASN A 93 -6.40 -3.34 -7.28
N GLY A 94 -6.98 -4.55 -7.17
CA GLY A 94 -6.87 -5.59 -8.20
C GLY A 94 -7.28 -5.10 -9.59
N GLY A 95 -8.34 -4.29 -9.69
CA GLY A 95 -8.80 -3.71 -10.95
C GLY A 95 -7.79 -2.75 -11.59
N SER A 96 -7.14 -1.90 -10.78
CA SER A 96 -6.15 -0.92 -11.25
C SER A 96 -4.85 -1.56 -11.75
N ILE A 97 -4.42 -2.67 -11.13
CA ILE A 97 -3.15 -3.34 -11.48
C ILE A 97 -3.31 -4.41 -12.55
N ALA A 98 -4.52 -4.92 -12.81
CA ALA A 98 -4.76 -6.09 -13.64
C ALA A 98 -4.09 -6.05 -15.04
N LYS A 99 -4.09 -4.88 -15.69
CA LYS A 99 -3.49 -4.70 -17.03
C LYS A 99 -1.97 -4.69 -17.00
N HIS A 100 -1.40 -4.26 -15.87
CA HIS A 100 0.05 -4.12 -15.68
C HIS A 100 0.71 -5.45 -15.28
N LEU A 101 -0.06 -6.47 -14.92
CA LEU A 101 0.43 -7.82 -14.68
C LEU A 101 0.95 -8.50 -15.98
N GLN A 102 0.65 -7.96 -17.16
CA GLN A 102 1.16 -8.51 -18.41
C GLN A 102 2.61 -8.07 -18.71
N GLU A 103 3.13 -7.09 -17.97
CA GLU A 103 4.46 -6.53 -18.17
C GLU A 103 5.52 -7.42 -17.50
N ILE A 104 6.63 -7.68 -18.21
CA ILE A 104 7.73 -8.51 -17.70
C ILE A 104 9.05 -7.77 -17.96
N PRO A 105 9.84 -7.42 -16.93
CA PRO A 105 9.55 -7.61 -15.49
C PRO A 105 8.41 -6.72 -14.99
N LEU A 106 7.81 -7.07 -13.85
CA LEU A 106 6.78 -6.23 -13.22
C LEU A 106 7.41 -4.93 -12.69
N ASP A 107 6.67 -3.83 -12.76
CA ASP A 107 7.01 -2.63 -12.00
C ASP A 107 7.02 -2.96 -10.48
N LEU A 108 7.96 -2.37 -9.74
CA LEU A 108 8.14 -2.64 -8.32
C LEU A 108 6.86 -2.39 -7.49
N PHE A 109 6.13 -1.32 -7.79
CA PHE A 109 4.86 -1.02 -7.10
C PHE A 109 3.77 -2.01 -7.47
N VAL A 110 3.72 -2.41 -8.74
CA VAL A 110 2.78 -3.44 -9.22
C VAL A 110 3.08 -4.77 -8.54
N ALA A 111 4.34 -5.17 -8.41
CA ALA A 111 4.74 -6.40 -7.73
C ALA A 111 4.37 -6.39 -6.23
N VAL A 112 4.63 -5.28 -5.52
CA VAL A 112 4.22 -5.12 -4.11
C VAL A 112 2.70 -5.19 -3.97
N GLY A 113 1.98 -4.46 -4.83
CA GLY A 113 0.52 -4.49 -4.86
C GLY A 113 -0.03 -5.88 -5.11
N TYR A 114 0.48 -6.55 -6.14
CA TYR A 114 0.07 -7.89 -6.54
C TYR A 114 0.29 -8.90 -5.43
N PHE A 115 1.46 -8.88 -4.77
CA PHE A 115 1.74 -9.72 -3.62
C PHE A 115 0.73 -9.50 -2.48
N LEU A 116 0.43 -8.24 -2.14
CA LEU A 116 -0.51 -7.90 -1.06
C LEU A 116 -1.97 -8.22 -1.40
N ILE A 117 -2.36 -8.10 -2.67
CA ILE A 117 -3.73 -8.34 -3.16
C ILE A 117 -4.03 -9.84 -3.32
N GLU A 118 -3.10 -10.61 -3.89
CA GLU A 118 -3.32 -12.03 -4.16
C GLU A 118 -3.33 -12.89 -2.89
N GLN A 119 -2.57 -12.48 -1.87
CA GLN A 119 -2.50 -13.14 -0.57
C GLN A 119 -2.25 -14.66 -0.63
N LYS A 120 -1.56 -15.14 -1.68
CA LYS A 120 -1.28 -16.57 -1.83
C LYS A 120 -0.26 -17.01 -0.78
N PRO A 121 -0.47 -18.15 -0.11
CA PRO A 121 0.44 -18.63 0.94
C PRO A 121 1.78 -19.11 0.37
N SER A 122 1.82 -19.51 -0.90
CA SER A 122 3.01 -20.06 -1.55
C SER A 122 3.35 -19.29 -2.82
N LEU A 123 4.64 -19.07 -3.03
CA LEU A 123 5.18 -18.56 -4.29
C LEU A 123 4.78 -19.46 -5.48
N ALA A 124 4.62 -20.76 -5.27
CA ALA A 124 4.24 -21.70 -6.33
C ALA A 124 2.86 -21.41 -6.93
N ASP A 125 1.98 -20.74 -6.17
CA ASP A 125 0.61 -20.42 -6.58
C ASP A 125 0.53 -19.07 -7.32
N MET A 126 1.65 -18.35 -7.43
CA MET A 126 1.71 -17.05 -8.11
C MET A 126 2.01 -17.21 -9.60
N ILE A 127 1.29 -16.46 -10.43
CA ILE A 127 1.55 -16.43 -11.89
C ILE A 127 2.95 -15.86 -12.16
N HIS A 128 3.34 -14.80 -11.44
CA HIS A 128 4.64 -14.14 -11.55
C HIS A 128 5.67 -14.68 -10.55
N ARG A 129 5.68 -15.98 -10.30
CA ARG A 129 6.58 -16.62 -9.33
C ARG A 129 8.08 -16.47 -9.63
N ASP A 130 8.43 -16.21 -10.88
CA ASP A 130 9.82 -16.02 -11.30
C ASP A 130 10.24 -14.53 -11.25
N ASP A 131 9.33 -13.63 -10.90
CA ASP A 131 9.64 -12.21 -10.70
C ASP A 131 10.51 -12.02 -9.44
N LYS A 132 11.62 -11.32 -9.59
CA LYS A 132 12.61 -11.13 -8.52
C LYS A 132 12.05 -10.39 -7.32
N THR A 133 11.14 -9.45 -7.53
CA THR A 133 10.51 -8.68 -6.45
C THR A 133 9.53 -9.54 -5.69
N ILE A 134 8.72 -10.33 -6.40
CA ILE A 134 7.80 -11.31 -5.78
C ILE A 134 8.59 -12.32 -4.94
N ILE A 135 9.66 -12.91 -5.48
CA ILE A 135 10.55 -13.83 -4.75
C ILE A 135 11.06 -13.17 -3.47
N MET A 136 11.61 -11.96 -3.57
CA MET A 136 12.12 -11.19 -2.43
C MET A 136 11.04 -10.96 -1.37
N LEU A 137 9.81 -10.61 -1.77
CA LEU A 137 8.70 -10.36 -0.83
C LEU A 137 8.30 -11.65 -0.08
N TYR A 138 8.24 -12.79 -0.76
CA TYR A 138 8.00 -14.09 -0.11
C TYR A 138 9.14 -14.47 0.85
N GLU A 139 10.40 -14.23 0.48
CA GLU A 139 11.54 -14.48 1.37
C GLU A 139 11.50 -13.60 2.62
N LEU A 140 11.15 -12.32 2.47
CA LEU A 140 10.97 -11.38 3.58
C LEU A 140 9.82 -11.84 4.49
N ALA A 141 8.66 -12.16 3.92
CA ALA A 141 7.53 -12.68 4.68
C ALA A 141 7.91 -13.96 5.44
N LYS A 142 8.59 -14.90 4.78
CA LYS A 142 9.06 -16.15 5.41
C LYS A 142 10.01 -15.88 6.57
N LYS A 143 10.92 -14.90 6.47
CA LYS A 143 11.79 -14.52 7.59
C LYS A 143 10.97 -13.94 8.74
N VAL A 144 10.11 -12.97 8.46
CA VAL A 144 9.30 -12.28 9.49
C VAL A 144 8.35 -13.24 10.22
N PHE A 145 7.64 -14.11 9.49
CA PHE A 145 6.63 -15.01 10.07
C PHE A 145 7.19 -16.39 10.47
N GLY A 146 8.23 -16.87 9.79
CA GLY A 146 8.92 -18.11 10.15
C GLY A 146 9.60 -18.00 11.53
N ASP A 147 10.15 -16.83 11.85
CA ASP A 147 10.72 -16.55 13.18
C ASP A 147 9.62 -16.47 14.27
N GLN A 148 8.43 -15.95 13.94
CA GLN A 148 7.30 -15.85 14.88
C GLN A 148 6.71 -17.22 15.26
N ILE A 149 6.64 -18.17 14.32
CA ILE A 149 6.17 -19.54 14.59
C ILE A 149 7.09 -20.26 15.59
N GLN A 150 8.40 -19.98 15.56
CA GLN A 150 9.35 -20.57 16.53
C GLN A 150 9.21 -19.97 17.94
N VAL A 151 8.87 -18.68 18.05
CA VAL A 151 8.72 -17.99 19.33
C VAL A 151 7.44 -18.43 20.08
N GLU A 152 6.32 -18.63 19.37
CA GLU A 152 5.07 -19.07 20.00
C GLU A 152 5.14 -20.52 20.50
N GLN A 153 5.88 -21.41 19.82
CA GLN A 153 6.11 -22.78 20.28
C GLN A 153 7.03 -22.86 21.52
N GLY A 154 7.88 -21.86 21.76
CA GLY A 154 8.69 -21.76 22.97
C GLY A 154 7.91 -21.29 24.20
N ALA A 155 6.93 -20.40 24.01
CA ALA A 155 6.13 -19.85 25.11
C ALA A 155 4.98 -20.79 25.57
N ALA A 156 4.50 -21.67 24.69
CA ALA A 156 3.49 -22.69 25.03
C ALA A 156 4.07 -23.91 25.78
N ASN A 157 5.40 -23.97 25.95
CA ASN A 157 6.12 -25.05 26.63
C ASN A 157 6.76 -24.61 27.97
N CYS A 158 6.26 -23.53 28.58
CA CYS A 158 6.65 -23.07 29.93
C CYS A 158 5.46 -23.06 30.89
#